data_AF-A0A7X9KQS7-F1
#
_entry.id   AF-A0A7X9KQS7-F1
#
_cell.length_a   1.000
_cell.length_b   1.000
_cell.length_c   1.000
_cell.angle_alpha   90.00
_cell.angle_beta   90.00
_cell.angle_gamma   90.00
#
_symmetry.space_group_name_H-M   'P 1'
#
loop_
_entity.id
_entity.type
_entity.pdbx_description
1 polymer ?
#
loop_
_entity_poly.entity_id
_entity_poly.type
_entity_poly.pdbx_seq_one_letter_code
_entity_poly.pdbx_strand_id
1 'polypeptide(L)'
;YFKYSKINPSVGKPIYQLHNHSVPLQTAFTLKIKDGILFLPTDKMIMKRFWGDKEEYKKAVAATEEAEQGWYKAGFKQLGNFQLIADNEPPEITPIGFKDGMNAAKLNRIIFRVKDNTEEIASFTALLDGNWLRFTNDKAKLFIYNFDEYCPPGKHELKITAEDLAGNKTEKTYLFTR
;
A
#
# COMPACT_ATOMS: atom_id res chain seq x y z
N TYR A 1 -32.79 1.96 13.10
CA TYR A 1 -32.76 2.78 11.86
C TYR A 1 -31.31 3.06 11.47
N PHE A 2 -31.02 3.09 10.16
CA PHE A 2 -29.71 3.51 9.65
C PHE A 2 -29.40 4.95 10.07
N LYS A 3 -28.12 5.25 10.32
CA LYS A 3 -27.67 6.57 10.76
C LYS A 3 -26.53 7.02 9.87
N TYR A 4 -26.60 8.27 9.42
CA TYR A 4 -25.56 8.91 8.62
C TYR A 4 -25.22 10.26 9.23
N SER A 5 -23.94 10.60 9.24
CA SER A 5 -23.47 11.94 9.57
C SER A 5 -22.25 12.33 8.73
N LYS A 6 -22.13 13.63 8.45
CA LYS A 6 -20.94 14.23 7.84
C LYS A 6 -20.30 15.16 8.86
N ILE A 7 -19.03 14.92 9.16
CA ILE A 7 -18.24 15.67 10.12
C ILE A 7 -17.13 16.40 9.34
N ASN A 8 -17.06 17.72 9.46
CA ASN A 8 -15.98 18.51 8.87
C ASN A 8 -14.98 18.86 9.98
N PRO A 9 -13.83 18.17 10.05
CA PRO A 9 -12.79 18.52 11.02
C PRO A 9 -12.19 19.90 10.70
N SER A 10 -11.54 20.52 11.69
CA SER A 10 -10.83 21.80 11.52
C SER A 10 -9.65 21.71 10.55
N VAL A 11 -9.08 20.51 10.40
CA VAL A 11 -7.99 20.19 9.47
C VAL A 11 -8.30 18.86 8.78
N GLY A 12 -8.05 18.78 7.47
CA GLY A 12 -8.19 17.55 6.68
C GLY A 12 -9.50 17.45 5.89
N LYS A 13 -9.80 16.25 5.41
CA LYS A 13 -10.95 15.95 4.54
C LYS A 13 -12.20 15.61 5.37
N PRO A 14 -13.42 15.85 4.85
CA PRO A 14 -14.66 15.49 5.54
C PRO A 14 -14.73 14.00 5.88
N ILE A 15 -15.22 13.69 7.08
CA ILE A 15 -15.48 12.33 7.56
C ILE A 15 -16.96 12.01 7.35
N TYR A 16 -17.22 10.89 6.69
CA TYR A 16 -18.57 10.37 6.46
C TYR A 16 -18.78 9.16 7.36
N GLN A 17 -19.63 9.27 8.36
CA GLN A 17 -19.97 8.17 9.24
C GLN A 17 -21.20 7.44 8.69
N LEU A 18 -21.01 6.18 8.34
CA LEU A 18 -22.08 5.26 7.92
C LEU A 18 -22.34 4.28 9.06
N HIS A 19 -23.34 4.61 9.88
CA HIS A 19 -23.84 3.81 10.99
C HIS A 19 -22.78 3.34 12.01
N ASN A 20 -23.16 2.46 12.93
CA ASN A 20 -22.24 1.88 13.91
C ASN A 20 -21.44 0.73 13.29
N HIS A 21 -20.12 0.72 13.49
CA HIS A 21 -19.21 -0.35 13.09
C HIS A 21 -19.61 -1.74 13.64
N SER A 22 -20.24 -1.79 14.82
CA SER A 22 -20.62 -3.05 15.48
C SER A 22 -21.74 -3.82 14.76
N VAL A 23 -22.38 -3.23 13.75
CA VAL A 23 -23.42 -3.89 12.97
C VAL A 23 -22.75 -4.61 11.79
N PRO A 24 -22.76 -5.96 11.76
CA PRO A 24 -22.13 -6.71 10.69
C PRO A 24 -22.95 -6.62 9.39
N LEU A 25 -22.25 -6.68 8.26
CA LEU A 25 -22.85 -6.80 6.94
C LEU A 25 -22.55 -8.18 6.35
N GLN A 26 -23.57 -8.80 5.75
CA GLN A 26 -23.42 -10.09 5.08
C GLN A 26 -22.69 -9.95 3.74
N THR A 27 -22.92 -8.85 3.02
CA THR A 27 -22.33 -8.57 1.71
C THR A 27 -21.58 -7.24 1.72
N ALA A 28 -20.65 -7.09 0.78
CA ALA A 28 -19.97 -5.82 0.58
C ALA A 28 -20.95 -4.78 0.00
N PHE A 29 -20.74 -3.51 0.35
CA PHE A 29 -21.42 -2.38 -0.24
C PHE A 29 -20.42 -1.47 -0.96
N THR A 30 -20.88 -0.77 -1.97
CA THR A 30 -20.07 0.24 -2.68
C THR A 30 -20.32 1.59 -2.04
N LEU A 31 -19.27 2.19 -1.48
CA LEU A 31 -19.28 3.57 -1.02
C LEU A 31 -18.86 4.48 -2.18
N LYS A 32 -19.59 5.58 -2.36
CA LYS A 32 -19.18 6.68 -3.25
C LYS A 32 -18.97 7.94 -2.44
N ILE A 33 -17.82 8.59 -2.60
CA ILE A 33 -17.54 9.91 -2.03
C ILE A 33 -17.16 10.84 -3.18
N LYS A 34 -17.77 12.04 -3.21
CA LYS A 34 -17.44 13.07 -4.19
C LYS A 34 -16.26 13.89 -3.69
N ASP A 35 -15.19 13.99 -4.48
CA ASP A 35 -14.18 15.03 -4.25
C ASP A 35 -14.62 16.32 -4.93
N GLY A 36 -14.51 17.44 -4.22
CA GLY A 36 -14.78 18.77 -4.78
C GLY A 36 -13.64 19.29 -5.65
N ILE A 37 -12.48 18.62 -5.64
CA ILE A 37 -11.26 19.04 -6.31
C ILE A 37 -11.06 18.19 -7.57
N LEU A 38 -11.41 18.76 -8.73
CA LEU A 38 -11.39 18.09 -10.04
C LEU A 38 -9.97 17.86 -10.63
N PHE A 39 -8.92 18.33 -9.95
CA PHE A 39 -7.55 18.35 -10.49
C PHE A 39 -6.58 17.37 -9.81
N LEU A 40 -7.03 16.55 -8.85
CA LEU A 40 -6.16 15.55 -8.26
C LEU A 40 -5.95 14.38 -9.25
N PRO A 41 -4.72 13.84 -9.34
CA PRO A 41 -4.48 12.62 -10.09
C PRO A 41 -5.38 11.52 -9.54
N THR A 42 -6.37 11.12 -10.33
CA THR A 42 -7.46 10.21 -9.94
C THR A 42 -6.94 8.85 -9.47
N ASP A 43 -5.74 8.46 -9.89
CA ASP A 43 -5.07 7.21 -9.58
C ASP A 43 -4.43 7.18 -8.18
N LYS A 44 -4.30 8.34 -7.52
CA LYS A 44 -3.70 8.53 -6.18
C LYS A 44 -4.72 8.58 -5.04
N MET A 45 -5.98 8.30 -5.34
CA MET A 45 -7.06 8.43 -4.37
C MET A 45 -7.26 7.13 -3.61
N ILE A 46 -7.26 7.24 -2.28
CA ILE A 46 -7.49 6.14 -1.35
C ILE A 46 -8.73 6.45 -0.52
N MET A 47 -9.56 5.43 -0.31
CA MET A 47 -10.67 5.49 0.63
C MET A 47 -10.23 4.85 1.94
N LYS A 48 -10.08 5.68 2.96
CA LYS A 48 -9.75 5.27 4.33
C LYS A 48 -11.05 5.01 5.08
N ARG A 49 -11.17 3.81 5.64
CA ARG A 49 -12.18 3.47 6.65
C ARG A 49 -11.50 3.37 8.01
N PHE A 50 -12.13 3.89 9.06
CA PHE A 50 -11.60 3.76 10.41
C PHE A 50 -12.67 3.70 11.50
N TRP A 51 -12.31 3.10 12.64
CA TRP A 51 -13.08 3.09 13.89
C TRP A 51 -12.17 2.81 15.09
N GLY A 52 -11.98 3.79 15.98
CA GLY A 52 -10.92 3.72 17.00
C GLY A 52 -9.56 3.60 16.31
N ASP A 53 -8.73 2.67 16.76
CA ASP A 53 -7.39 2.42 16.21
C ASP A 53 -7.38 1.49 14.98
N LYS A 54 -8.55 1.02 14.54
CA LYS A 54 -8.66 0.12 13.38
C LYS A 54 -8.83 0.94 12.12
N GLU A 55 -7.96 0.69 11.16
CA GLU A 55 -7.98 1.33 9.85
C GLU A 55 -7.99 0.28 8.74
N GLU A 56 -8.63 0.62 7.63
CA GLU A 56 -8.70 -0.19 6.41
C GLU A 56 -8.62 0.78 5.23
N TYR A 57 -7.71 0.51 4.30
CA TYR A 57 -7.47 1.34 3.13
C TYR A 57 -7.91 0.59 1.88
N LYS A 58 -8.49 1.30 0.92
CA LYS A 58 -8.81 0.76 -0.41
C LYS A 58 -8.51 1.77 -1.49
N LYS A 59 -7.96 1.31 -2.62
CA LYS A 59 -7.83 2.15 -3.80
C LYS A 59 -9.22 2.65 -4.22
N ALA A 60 -9.37 3.96 -4.32
CA ALA A 60 -10.61 4.59 -4.72
C ALA A 60 -10.60 4.77 -6.24
N VAL A 61 -11.59 4.19 -6.92
CA VAL A 61 -11.68 4.23 -8.38
C VAL A 61 -12.60 5.38 -8.78
N ALA A 62 -12.10 6.31 -9.60
CA ALA A 62 -12.94 7.36 -10.16
C ALA A 62 -14.07 6.77 -10.99
N ALA A 63 -15.28 7.33 -10.86
CA ALA A 63 -16.40 6.97 -11.71
C ALA A 63 -16.12 7.41 -13.16
N THR A 64 -16.39 6.51 -14.11
CA THR A 64 -16.14 6.73 -15.54
C THR A 64 -17.32 7.35 -16.28
N GLU A 65 -18.52 7.34 -15.67
CA GLU A 65 -19.72 7.93 -16.23
C GLU A 65 -19.69 9.45 -16.08
N GLU A 66 -20.00 10.20 -17.14
CA GLU A 66 -20.01 11.68 -17.12
C GLU A 66 -20.92 12.24 -16.03
N ALA A 67 -22.10 11.62 -15.81
CA ALA A 67 -23.03 12.01 -14.76
C ALA A 67 -22.46 11.83 -13.33
N GLU A 68 -21.41 11.01 -13.17
CA GLU A 68 -20.75 10.73 -11.91
C GLU A 68 -19.35 11.36 -11.81
N GLN A 69 -19.05 12.38 -12.62
CA GLN A 69 -17.76 13.07 -12.55
C GLN A 69 -17.44 13.58 -11.13
N GLY A 70 -16.22 13.29 -10.67
CA GLY A 70 -15.73 13.64 -9.34
C GLY A 70 -16.12 12.66 -8.22
N TRP A 71 -16.90 11.62 -8.52
CA TRP A 71 -17.18 10.54 -7.56
C TRP A 71 -16.09 9.47 -7.60
N TYR A 72 -15.68 9.03 -6.42
CA TYR A 72 -14.77 7.90 -6.24
C TYR A 72 -15.48 6.76 -5.53
N LYS A 73 -15.24 5.53 -5.99
CA LYS A 73 -15.92 4.32 -5.55
C LYS A 73 -14.92 3.35 -4.89
N ALA A 74 -15.32 2.74 -3.78
CA ALA A 74 -14.61 1.59 -3.21
C ALA A 74 -15.60 0.69 -2.45
N GLY A 75 -15.32 -0.63 -2.42
CA GLY A 75 -16.21 -1.63 -1.82
C GLY A 75 -15.77 -2.03 -0.42
N PHE A 76 -16.65 -1.97 0.58
CA PHE A 76 -16.35 -2.32 1.97
C PHE A 76 -17.33 -3.36 2.52
N LYS A 77 -16.89 -4.15 3.52
CA LYS A 77 -17.73 -5.14 4.24
C LYS A 77 -18.07 -4.71 5.66
N GLN A 78 -17.56 -3.56 6.10
CA GLN A 78 -17.73 -3.07 7.46
C GLN A 78 -18.19 -1.61 7.43
N LEU A 79 -19.10 -1.28 8.33
CA LEU A 79 -19.57 0.09 8.58
C LEU A 79 -18.56 0.85 9.44
N GLY A 80 -18.74 2.16 9.60
CA GLY A 80 -17.83 3.03 10.36
C GLY A 80 -17.65 4.42 9.75
N ASN A 81 -16.48 5.01 9.98
CA ASN A 81 -16.12 6.32 9.46
C ASN A 81 -15.31 6.15 8.17
N PHE A 82 -15.55 7.03 7.20
CA PHE A 82 -14.91 6.99 5.89
C PHE A 82 -14.40 8.36 5.48
N GLN A 83 -13.24 8.38 4.83
CA GLN A 83 -12.64 9.55 4.21
C GLN A 83 -12.10 9.18 2.84
N LEU A 84 -12.18 10.14 1.93
CA LEU A 84 -11.47 10.11 0.66
C LEU A 84 -10.23 10.99 0.81
N ILE A 85 -9.05 10.39 0.65
CA ILE A 85 -7.75 11.04 0.82
C ILE A 85 -6.90 10.83 -0.45
N ALA A 86 -5.97 11.74 -0.70
CA ALA A 86 -4.96 11.58 -1.73
C ALA A 86 -3.67 11.11 -1.07
N ASP A 87 -3.03 10.12 -1.67
CA ASP A 87 -1.75 9.58 -1.20
C ASP A 87 -0.70 9.65 -2.30
N ASN A 88 0.37 10.38 -2.02
CA ASN A 88 1.46 10.67 -2.96
C ASN A 88 2.83 10.28 -2.39
N GLU A 89 2.87 9.63 -1.22
CA GLU A 89 4.12 9.26 -0.57
C GLU A 89 4.50 7.85 -1.01
N PRO A 90 5.67 7.64 -1.62
CA PRO A 90 6.08 6.31 -2.04
C PRO A 90 6.54 5.45 -0.84
N PRO A 91 6.43 4.11 -0.94
CA PRO A 91 6.84 3.22 0.13
C PRO A 91 8.35 3.30 0.39
N GLU A 92 8.78 3.16 1.64
CA GLU A 92 10.19 3.15 2.01
C GLU A 92 10.74 1.72 2.01
N ILE A 93 11.89 1.49 1.37
CA ILE A 93 12.61 0.20 1.36
C ILE A 93 13.90 0.35 2.16
N THR A 94 14.01 -0.39 3.27
CA THR A 94 15.17 -0.35 4.18
C THR A 94 15.79 -1.74 4.34
N PRO A 95 17.07 -1.96 3.99
CA PRO A 95 17.73 -3.23 4.25
C PRO A 95 18.00 -3.44 5.75
N ILE A 96 17.94 -4.68 6.24
CA ILE A 96 18.25 -5.04 7.63
C ILE A 96 19.48 -5.95 7.65
N GLY A 97 20.58 -5.45 8.23
CA GLY A 97 21.84 -6.20 8.29
C GLY A 97 22.52 -6.42 6.91
N PHE A 98 21.95 -5.81 5.87
CA PHE A 98 22.46 -5.80 4.51
C PHE A 98 22.76 -4.35 4.09
N LYS A 99 23.76 -4.13 3.23
CA LYS A 99 24.09 -2.80 2.69
C LYS A 99 24.65 -2.92 1.29
N ASP A 100 24.52 -1.85 0.52
CA ASP A 100 25.11 -1.75 -0.80
C ASP A 100 26.65 -1.90 -0.73
N GLY A 101 27.21 -2.60 -1.72
CA GLY A 101 28.62 -2.95 -1.83
C GLY A 101 29.13 -4.02 -0.85
N MET A 102 28.26 -4.67 -0.06
CA MET A 102 28.73 -5.61 0.96
C MET A 102 29.15 -6.96 0.41
N ASN A 103 30.04 -7.62 1.15
CA ASN A 103 30.26 -9.06 1.01
C ASN A 103 29.27 -9.81 1.92
N ALA A 104 28.35 -10.55 1.30
CA ALA A 104 27.29 -11.34 1.90
C ALA A 104 27.64 -12.84 2.02
N ALA A 105 28.88 -13.26 1.76
CA ALA A 105 29.31 -14.67 1.83
C ALA A 105 28.99 -15.37 3.17
N LYS A 106 29.00 -14.60 4.27
CA LYS A 106 28.71 -15.09 5.63
C LYS A 106 27.24 -14.97 6.04
N LEU A 107 26.41 -14.37 5.21
CA LEU A 107 24.98 -14.25 5.45
C LEU A 107 24.26 -15.49 4.89
N ASN A 108 23.22 -15.93 5.58
CA ASN A 108 22.34 -17.00 5.08
C ASN A 108 21.11 -16.44 4.34
N ARG A 109 20.83 -15.14 4.51
CA ARG A 109 19.65 -14.47 3.98
C ARG A 109 19.85 -12.96 3.88
N ILE A 110 19.03 -12.33 3.06
CA ILE A 110 18.86 -10.88 2.98
C ILE A 110 17.43 -10.52 3.35
N ILE A 111 17.28 -9.39 4.04
CA ILE A 111 16.00 -8.94 4.58
C ILE A 111 15.82 -7.46 4.24
N PHE A 112 14.65 -7.13 3.71
CA PHE A 112 14.22 -5.75 3.48
C PHE A 112 12.94 -5.49 4.26
N ARG A 113 12.94 -4.39 5.01
CA ARG A 113 11.72 -3.81 5.57
C ARG A 113 11.12 -2.89 4.53
N VAL A 114 9.83 -3.06 4.26
CA VAL A 114 9.07 -2.13 3.40
C VAL A 114 7.98 -1.51 4.25
N LYS A 115 7.94 -0.18 4.28
CA LYS A 115 6.99 0.59 5.07
C LYS A 115 6.22 1.55 4.17
N ASP A 116 4.92 1.64 4.39
CA ASP A 116 4.04 2.55 3.70
C ASP A 116 3.13 3.28 4.70
N ASN A 117 2.64 4.47 4.33
CA ASN A 117 1.77 5.29 5.18
C ASN A 117 0.33 4.74 5.27
N THR A 118 -0.11 3.92 4.30
CA THR A 118 -1.39 3.18 4.34
C THR A 118 -1.25 1.78 4.95
N GLU A 119 -0.06 1.42 5.42
CA GLU A 119 0.34 0.09 5.90
C GLU A 119 0.20 -1.07 4.89
N GLU A 120 -0.25 -0.80 3.66
CA GLU A 120 -0.53 -1.81 2.65
C GLU A 120 0.42 -1.68 1.46
N ILE A 121 1.20 -2.74 1.23
CA ILE A 121 2.05 -2.86 0.04
C ILE A 121 1.31 -3.66 -1.02
N ALA A 122 1.02 -3.02 -2.15
CA ALA A 122 0.31 -3.66 -3.26
C ALA A 122 1.20 -4.67 -4.00
N SER A 123 2.49 -4.34 -4.21
CA SER A 123 3.43 -5.29 -4.81
C SER A 123 4.87 -5.09 -4.33
N PHE A 124 5.63 -6.19 -4.33
CA PHE A 124 7.06 -6.22 -4.09
C PHE A 124 7.70 -7.15 -5.12
N THR A 125 8.65 -6.61 -5.89
CA THR A 125 9.39 -7.35 -6.90
C THR A 125 10.88 -7.21 -6.65
N ALA A 126 11.60 -8.32 -6.71
CA ALA A 126 13.05 -8.35 -6.65
C ALA A 126 13.59 -9.06 -7.90
N LEU A 127 14.58 -8.45 -8.55
CA LEU A 127 15.30 -9.02 -9.67
C LEU A 127 16.77 -9.15 -9.28
N LEU A 128 17.34 -10.35 -9.41
CA LEU A 128 18.75 -10.62 -9.26
C LEU A 128 19.37 -10.82 -10.64
N ASP A 129 20.29 -9.94 -11.03
CA ASP A 129 20.92 -9.92 -12.35
C ASP A 129 19.89 -9.96 -13.50
N GLY A 130 18.77 -9.23 -13.30
CA GLY A 130 17.65 -9.17 -14.24
C GLY A 130 16.64 -10.32 -14.15
N ASN A 131 16.90 -11.37 -13.36
CA ASN A 131 15.99 -12.51 -13.20
C ASN A 131 15.13 -12.35 -11.95
N TRP A 132 13.85 -12.71 -12.04
CA TRP A 132 12.95 -12.61 -10.89
C TRP A 132 13.40 -13.52 -9.74
N LEU A 133 13.48 -12.93 -8.55
CA LEU A 133 13.93 -13.59 -7.32
C LEU A 133 12.78 -13.64 -6.31
N ARG A 134 12.49 -14.85 -5.82
CA ARG A 134 11.35 -15.06 -4.93
C ARG A 134 11.68 -14.69 -3.49
N PHE A 135 11.06 -13.63 -2.98
CA PHE A 135 11.06 -13.32 -1.56
C PHE A 135 9.85 -13.95 -0.87
N THR A 136 10.07 -14.43 0.36
CA THR A 136 8.99 -14.67 1.32
C THR A 136 8.69 -13.38 2.08
N ASN A 137 7.53 -13.29 2.72
CA ASN A 137 7.23 -12.13 3.56
C ASN A 137 6.56 -12.50 4.88
N ASP A 138 6.80 -11.67 5.90
CA ASP A 138 6.02 -11.63 7.14
C ASP A 138 5.09 -10.41 7.11
N LYS A 139 3.78 -10.69 6.93
CA LYS A 139 2.69 -9.70 6.91
C LYS A 139 2.96 -8.51 5.97
N ALA A 140 3.59 -8.74 4.82
CA ALA A 140 4.01 -7.72 3.86
C ALA A 140 4.88 -6.57 4.42
N LYS A 141 5.48 -6.73 5.61
CA LYS A 141 6.35 -5.72 6.25
C LYS A 141 7.83 -6.07 6.14
N LEU A 142 8.16 -7.37 6.23
CA LEU A 142 9.52 -7.87 6.09
C LEU A 142 9.58 -8.85 4.92
N PHE A 143 10.39 -8.54 3.92
CA PHE A 143 10.66 -9.40 2.77
C PHE A 143 12.00 -10.11 3.00
N ILE A 144 11.97 -11.43 2.97
CA ILE A 144 13.10 -12.29 3.33
C ILE A 144 13.42 -13.22 2.15
N TYR A 145 14.67 -13.18 1.71
CA TYR A 145 15.22 -14.15 0.78
C TYR A 145 16.34 -14.93 1.46
N ASN A 146 16.17 -16.24 1.60
CA ASN A 146 17.22 -17.14 2.05
C ASN A 146 18.03 -17.53 0.82
N PHE A 147 19.35 -17.46 0.88
CA PHE A 147 20.18 -17.76 -0.28
C PHE A 147 20.01 -19.22 -0.71
N ASP A 148 19.73 -19.41 -1.99
CA ASP A 148 19.60 -20.71 -2.64
C ASP A 148 20.50 -20.77 -3.90
N GLU A 149 20.28 -21.75 -4.77
CA GLU A 149 20.99 -21.93 -6.04
C GLU A 149 20.85 -20.77 -7.04
N TYR A 150 19.82 -19.93 -6.92
CA TYR A 150 19.56 -18.81 -7.82
C TYR A 150 20.40 -17.57 -7.51
N CYS A 151 21.17 -17.58 -6.42
CA CYS A 151 22.14 -16.53 -6.08
C CYS A 151 23.51 -17.16 -5.80
N PRO A 152 24.22 -17.72 -6.78
CA PRO A 152 25.49 -18.43 -6.57
C PRO A 152 26.59 -17.51 -5.99
N PRO A 153 27.79 -18.03 -5.62
CA PRO A 153 28.92 -17.18 -5.28
C PRO A 153 29.33 -16.30 -6.47
N GLY A 154 29.62 -15.02 -6.22
CA GLY A 154 29.90 -14.06 -7.30
C GLY A 154 29.47 -12.62 -6.99
N LYS A 155 29.53 -11.77 -8.02
CA LYS A 155 29.00 -10.40 -7.98
C LYS A 155 27.57 -10.42 -8.48
N HIS A 156 26.69 -9.73 -7.77
CA HIS A 156 25.27 -9.64 -8.12
C HIS A 156 24.77 -8.21 -8.05
N GLU A 157 23.81 -7.92 -8.92
CA GLU A 157 22.94 -6.76 -8.85
C GLU A 157 21.55 -7.20 -8.40
N LEU A 158 21.09 -6.71 -7.25
CA LEU A 158 19.75 -6.89 -6.75
C LEU A 158 18.96 -5.61 -6.92
N LYS A 159 17.97 -5.63 -7.80
CA LYS A 159 17.02 -4.55 -8.03
C LYS A 159 15.69 -4.86 -7.35
N ILE A 160 15.22 -3.95 -6.50
CA ILE A 160 13.98 -4.09 -5.74
C ILE A 160 13.03 -2.96 -6.10
N THR A 161 11.78 -3.30 -6.39
CA THR A 161 10.69 -2.36 -6.65
C THR A 161 9.53 -2.67 -5.71
N ALA A 162 9.08 -1.69 -4.93
CA ALA A 162 7.87 -1.76 -4.11
C ALA A 162 6.83 -0.76 -4.62
N GLU A 163 5.57 -1.17 -4.64
CA GLU A 163 4.42 -0.36 -5.03
C GLU A 163 3.36 -0.37 -3.93
N ASP A 164 2.83 0.79 -3.58
CA ASP A 164 1.73 0.94 -2.61
C ASP A 164 0.34 0.84 -3.27
N LEU A 165 -0.70 1.02 -2.47
CA LEU A 165 -2.09 0.95 -2.93
C LEU A 165 -2.47 2.10 -3.89
N ALA A 166 -1.85 3.27 -3.76
CA ALA A 166 -2.01 4.43 -4.63
C ALA A 166 -1.16 4.34 -5.92
N GLY A 167 -0.37 3.27 -6.07
CA GLY A 167 0.54 3.06 -7.19
C GLY A 167 1.79 3.95 -7.15
N ASN A 168 2.15 4.53 -6.00
CA ASN A 168 3.48 5.13 -5.84
C ASN A 168 4.52 4.01 -5.75
N LYS A 169 5.70 4.27 -6.31
CA LYS A 169 6.75 3.26 -6.47
C LYS A 169 8.06 3.74 -5.88
N THR A 170 8.75 2.83 -5.22
CA THR A 170 10.15 2.99 -4.85
C THR A 170 10.99 1.90 -5.48
N GLU A 171 12.08 2.31 -6.11
CA GLU A 171 13.05 1.42 -6.72
C GLU A 171 14.42 1.62 -6.05
N LYS A 172 15.08 0.52 -5.70
CA LYS A 172 16.42 0.50 -5.12
C LYS A 172 17.25 -0.60 -5.79
N THR A 173 18.48 -0.27 -6.13
CA THR A 173 19.46 -1.22 -6.65
C THR A 173 20.59 -1.37 -5.64
N TYR A 174 21.00 -2.61 -5.40
CA TYR A 174 22.09 -2.98 -4.51
C TYR A 174 23.08 -3.88 -5.25
N LEU A 175 24.34 -3.50 -5.23
CA LEU A 175 25.45 -4.32 -5.70
C LEU A 175 26.05 -5.05 -4.51
N PHE A 176 26.26 -6.36 -4.60
CA PHE A 176 26.90 -7.11 -3.52
C PHE A 176 27.71 -8.29 -4.05
N THR A 177 28.56 -8.85 -3.20
CA THR A 177 29.27 -10.09 -3.49
C THR A 177 28.86 -11.20 -2.56
N ARG A 178 28.87 -12.44 -3.03
CA ARG A 178 28.67 -13.65 -2.23
C ARG A 178 29.86 -14.59 -2.38
#